data_AF-A0A183JV28-F1
#
_entry.id   AF-A0A183JV28-F1
#
_cell.length_a   1.000
_cell.length_b   1.000
_cell.length_c   1.000
_cell.angle_alpha   90.00
_cell.angle_beta   90.00
_cell.angle_gamma   90.00
#
_symmetry.space_group_name_H-M   'P 1'
#
loop_
_entity.id
_entity.type
_entity.pdbx_description
1 polymer ?
#
loop_
_entity_poly.entity_id
_entity_poly.type
_entity_poly.pdbx_seq_one_letter_code
_entity_poly.pdbx_strand_id
1 'polypeptide(L)'
;MVEIRDLPQDLFYQICSYLRINDLIALCSVCTQFCHWLHRQSYWKWRSQSLWNGTYPCLPEKIIDWASASFEREKCCINFGENSVDCIRLSKLNVVSHGIDALHIPLKHPDLLIMGDRGRVVSIFSFKAGLFSNSWLPVFTEYHSHSVSFFSSSHYFD
;
A
#
# COMPACT_ATOMS: atom_id res chain seq x y z
N MET A 1 25.77 -13.43 -34.63
CA MET A 1 24.38 -13.46 -34.12
C MET A 1 24.33 -12.45 -33.00
N VAL A 2 23.42 -11.48 -33.04
CA VAL A 2 23.31 -10.44 -31.99
C VAL A 2 22.49 -11.02 -30.85
N GLU A 3 23.03 -10.96 -29.65
CA GLU A 3 22.36 -11.44 -28.44
C GLU A 3 21.76 -10.29 -27.64
N ILE A 4 20.81 -10.60 -26.74
CA ILE A 4 20.16 -9.58 -25.88
C ILE A 4 21.19 -8.82 -25.02
N ARG A 5 22.29 -9.47 -24.64
CA ARG A 5 23.39 -8.85 -23.87
C ARG A 5 24.19 -7.81 -24.66
N ASP A 6 24.09 -7.84 -25.98
CA ASP A 6 24.77 -6.89 -26.87
C ASP A 6 23.96 -5.59 -27.07
N LEU A 7 22.72 -5.56 -26.55
CA LEU A 7 21.86 -4.39 -26.65
C LEU A 7 22.35 -3.25 -25.74
N PRO A 8 22.19 -1.99 -26.16
CA PRO A 8 22.27 -0.84 -25.27
C PRO A 8 21.39 -1.01 -24.03
N GLN A 9 21.90 -0.56 -22.88
CA GLN A 9 21.22 -0.73 -21.58
C GLN A 9 19.79 -0.16 -21.58
N ASP A 10 19.55 0.96 -22.26
CA ASP A 10 18.23 1.58 -22.33
C ASP A 10 17.23 0.71 -23.11
N LEU A 11 17.67 0.09 -24.20
CA LEU A 11 16.83 -0.85 -24.96
C LEU A 11 16.54 -2.12 -24.16
N PHE A 12 17.52 -2.61 -23.41
CA PHE A 12 17.30 -3.71 -22.46
C PHE A 12 16.24 -3.35 -21.40
N TYR A 13 16.30 -2.14 -20.83
CA TYR A 13 15.30 -1.67 -19.87
C TYR A 13 13.91 -1.48 -20.48
N GLN A 14 13.82 -1.04 -21.73
CA GLN A 14 12.54 -1.00 -22.45
C GLN A 14 11.97 -2.40 -22.67
N ILE A 15 12.78 -3.39 -23.05
CA ILE A 15 12.29 -4.78 -23.15
C ILE A 15 11.78 -5.26 -21.78
N CYS A 16 12.56 -5.00 -20.73
CA CYS A 16 12.18 -5.34 -19.36
C CYS A 16 10.88 -4.65 -18.90
N SER A 17 10.51 -3.51 -19.48
CA SER A 17 9.29 -2.78 -19.13
C SER A 17 8.01 -3.56 -19.45
N TYR A 18 8.08 -4.53 -20.37
CA TYR A 18 6.97 -5.40 -20.76
C TYR A 18 6.89 -6.71 -19.95
N LEU A 19 7.91 -7.01 -19.15
CA LEU A 19 7.97 -8.23 -18.34
C LEU A 19 7.34 -8.03 -16.96
N ARG A 20 6.82 -9.09 -16.35
CA ARG A 20 6.36 -9.04 -14.94
C ARG A 20 7.55 -9.05 -13.99
N ILE A 21 7.35 -8.62 -12.74
CA ILE A 21 8.46 -8.58 -11.78
C ILE A 21 9.06 -9.96 -11.51
N ASN A 22 8.24 -11.02 -11.48
CA ASN A 22 8.75 -12.38 -11.32
C ASN A 22 9.72 -12.77 -12.45
N ASP A 23 9.41 -12.38 -13.69
CA ASP A 23 10.27 -12.64 -14.85
C ASP A 23 11.57 -11.84 -14.77
N LEU A 24 11.52 -10.61 -14.27
CA LEU A 24 12.71 -9.78 -14.05
C LEU A 24 13.63 -10.36 -12.98
N ILE A 25 13.05 -10.88 -11.89
CA ILE A 25 13.82 -11.57 -10.84
C ILE A 25 14.50 -12.81 -11.42
N ALA A 26 13.78 -13.58 -12.25
CA ALA A 26 14.36 -14.71 -12.96
C ALA A 26 15.46 -14.25 -13.95
N LEU A 27 15.29 -13.11 -14.62
CA LEU A 27 16.28 -12.58 -15.55
C LEU A 27 17.60 -12.21 -14.87
N CYS A 28 17.57 -11.82 -13.59
CA CYS A 28 18.77 -11.60 -12.79
C CYS A 28 19.64 -12.87 -12.64
N SER A 29 19.08 -14.07 -12.72
CA SER A 29 19.85 -15.31 -12.60
C SER A 29 20.43 -15.81 -13.92
N VAL A 30 20.04 -15.20 -15.06
CA VAL A 30 20.47 -15.62 -16.40
C VAL A 30 21.94 -15.25 -16.65
N CYS A 31 22.37 -14.04 -16.31
CA CYS A 31 23.76 -13.63 -16.43
C CYS A 31 24.13 -12.47 -15.49
N THR A 32 25.43 -12.27 -15.27
CA THR A 32 25.97 -11.23 -14.38
C THR A 32 25.64 -9.82 -14.86
N GLN A 33 25.59 -9.59 -16.18
CA GLN A 33 25.27 -8.30 -16.77
C GLN A 33 23.81 -7.89 -16.50
N PHE A 34 22.86 -8.81 -16.69
CA PHE A 34 21.45 -8.56 -16.37
C PHE A 34 21.25 -8.36 -14.88
N CYS A 35 21.90 -9.18 -14.05
CA CYS A 35 21.91 -9.02 -12.61
C CYS A 35 22.38 -7.62 -12.19
N HIS A 36 23.51 -7.15 -12.74
CA HIS A 36 24.05 -5.82 -12.46
C HIS A 36 23.11 -4.69 -12.90
N TRP A 37 22.54 -4.80 -14.09
CA TRP A 37 21.61 -3.78 -14.59
C TRP A 37 20.30 -3.74 -13.80
N LEU A 38 19.75 -4.88 -13.44
CA LEU A 38 18.49 -4.98 -12.70
C LEU A 38 18.67 -4.75 -11.19
N HIS A 39 19.87 -4.81 -10.62
CA HIS A 39 20.08 -4.41 -9.21
C HIS A 39 20.13 -2.89 -8.99
N ARG A 40 20.13 -2.09 -10.06
CA ARG A 40 20.17 -0.62 -9.93
C ARG A 40 18.84 -0.08 -9.39
N GLN A 41 18.91 0.63 -8.26
CA GLN A 41 17.78 1.33 -7.66
C GLN A 41 17.13 2.34 -8.61
N SER A 42 17.90 2.98 -9.50
CA SER A 42 17.39 3.91 -10.49
C SER A 42 16.43 3.28 -11.50
N TYR A 43 16.71 2.04 -11.94
CA TYR A 43 15.84 1.30 -12.86
C TYR A 43 14.48 1.03 -12.20
N TRP A 44 14.48 0.51 -10.97
CA TRP A 44 13.24 0.22 -10.25
C TRP A 44 12.46 1.48 -9.90
N LYS A 45 13.13 2.57 -9.56
CA LYS A 45 12.49 3.87 -9.35
C LYS A 45 11.79 4.35 -10.63
N TRP A 46 12.50 4.36 -11.76
CA TRP A 46 11.93 4.72 -13.05
C TRP A 46 10.73 3.83 -13.40
N ARG A 47 10.87 2.51 -13.26
CA ARG A 47 9.82 1.54 -13.54
C ARG A 47 8.57 1.77 -12.70
N SER A 48 8.73 1.95 -11.39
CA SER A 48 7.63 2.18 -10.44
C SER A 48 6.88 3.47 -10.74
N GLN A 49 7.57 4.49 -11.25
CA GLN A 49 6.99 5.80 -11.58
C GLN A 49 6.40 5.88 -12.99
N SER A 50 6.95 5.12 -13.95
CA SER A 50 6.63 5.28 -15.38
C SER A 50 5.59 4.28 -15.88
N LEU A 51 5.51 3.09 -15.29
CA LEU A 51 4.60 2.04 -15.77
C LEU A 51 3.21 2.07 -15.15
N TRP A 52 3.07 2.72 -13.99
CA TRP A 52 1.83 2.70 -13.23
C TRP A 52 1.33 4.13 -13.00
N ASN A 53 0.03 4.34 -13.19
CA ASN A 53 -0.60 5.63 -12.97
C ASN A 53 -0.47 6.07 -11.50
N GLY A 54 -0.26 7.37 -11.31
CA GLY A 54 -0.19 8.01 -9.99
C GLY A 54 1.21 8.05 -9.37
N THR A 55 1.40 8.91 -8.39
CA THR A 55 2.66 9.02 -7.64
C THR A 55 2.78 7.89 -6.63
N TYR A 56 3.93 7.24 -6.54
CA TYR A 56 4.19 6.27 -5.48
C TYR A 56 4.08 6.98 -4.12
N PRO A 57 3.24 6.51 -3.17
CA PRO A 57 3.10 7.16 -1.88
C PRO A 57 4.36 6.93 -1.06
N CYS A 58 5.26 7.91 -1.05
CA CYS A 58 6.45 7.91 -0.22
C CYS A 58 6.10 8.53 1.15
N LEU A 59 6.29 7.77 2.23
CA LEU A 59 6.33 8.38 3.56
C LEU A 59 7.56 9.30 3.62
N PRO A 60 7.43 10.54 4.13
CA PRO A 60 8.58 11.42 4.35
C PRO A 60 9.66 10.68 5.15
N GLU A 61 10.93 10.93 4.83
CA GLU A 61 12.12 10.43 5.55
C GLU A 61 12.38 8.92 5.49
N LYS A 62 11.50 8.12 4.88
CA LYS A 62 11.74 6.68 4.72
C LYS A 62 12.65 6.42 3.51
N ILE A 63 13.77 5.74 3.74
CA ILE A 63 14.60 5.19 2.65
C ILE A 63 13.79 4.10 1.95
N ILE A 64 13.62 4.23 0.63
CA ILE A 64 12.82 3.30 -0.17
C ILE A 64 13.75 2.34 -0.91
N ASP A 65 13.57 1.05 -0.65
CA ASP A 65 14.04 0.02 -1.57
C ASP A 65 13.09 -0.06 -2.76
N TRP A 66 13.53 0.47 -3.91
CA TRP A 66 12.69 0.58 -5.09
C TRP A 66 12.35 -0.79 -5.70
N ALA A 67 13.18 -1.81 -5.49
CA ALA A 67 12.88 -3.16 -5.96
C ALA A 67 11.66 -3.73 -5.23
N SER A 68 11.69 -3.74 -3.89
CA SER A 68 10.55 -4.16 -3.06
C SER A 68 9.32 -3.29 -3.30
N ALA A 69 9.47 -1.97 -3.36
CA ALA A 69 8.37 -1.04 -3.64
C ALA A 69 7.71 -1.28 -5.01
N SER A 70 8.51 -1.61 -6.03
CA SER A 70 7.97 -1.97 -7.35
C SER A 70 7.18 -3.27 -7.30
N PHE A 71 7.66 -4.27 -6.56
CA PHE A 71 6.96 -5.54 -6.35
C PHE A 71 5.62 -5.34 -5.65
N GLU A 72 5.62 -4.62 -4.53
CA GLU A 72 4.40 -4.28 -3.79
C GLU A 72 3.40 -3.54 -4.67
N ARG A 73 3.87 -2.56 -5.47
CA ARG A 73 2.98 -1.81 -6.37
C ARG A 73 2.37 -2.67 -7.46
N GLU A 74 3.15 -3.53 -8.13
CA GLU A 74 2.60 -4.43 -9.15
C GLU A 74 1.56 -5.37 -8.54
N LYS A 75 1.82 -5.92 -7.35
CA LYS A 75 0.85 -6.75 -6.61
C LYS A 75 -0.40 -5.97 -6.24
N CYS A 76 -0.27 -4.75 -5.73
CA CYS A 76 -1.42 -3.90 -5.43
C CYS A 76 -2.24 -3.57 -6.69
N CYS A 77 -1.62 -3.23 -7.82
CA CYS A 77 -2.33 -2.95 -9.06
C CYS A 77 -3.03 -4.20 -9.63
N ILE A 78 -2.47 -5.40 -9.43
CA ILE A 78 -3.15 -6.65 -9.79
C ILE A 78 -4.33 -6.92 -8.85
N ASN A 79 -4.14 -6.78 -7.54
CA ASN A 79 -5.12 -7.12 -6.51
C ASN A 79 -6.25 -6.09 -6.34
N PHE A 80 -6.02 -4.83 -6.71
CA PHE A 80 -6.99 -3.73 -6.60
C PHE A 80 -7.30 -3.08 -7.96
N GLY A 81 -6.90 -3.72 -9.05
CA GLY A 81 -7.28 -3.32 -10.41
C GLY A 81 -8.74 -3.64 -10.73
N GLU A 82 -9.19 -3.24 -11.92
CA GLU A 82 -10.60 -3.32 -12.36
C GLU A 82 -11.25 -4.72 -12.27
N ASN A 83 -10.45 -5.79 -12.15
CA ASN A 83 -10.90 -7.17 -12.13
C ASN A 83 -10.49 -7.94 -10.87
N SER A 84 -10.44 -7.31 -9.69
CA SER A 84 -10.06 -8.02 -8.46
C SER A 84 -11.15 -8.99 -7.99
N VAL A 85 -11.08 -10.24 -8.44
CA VAL A 85 -11.92 -11.36 -7.96
C VAL A 85 -11.66 -11.62 -6.46
N ASP A 86 -10.49 -11.23 -5.96
CA ASP A 86 -10.03 -11.47 -4.59
C ASP A 86 -10.43 -10.37 -3.58
N CYS A 87 -11.32 -9.44 -3.97
CA CYS A 87 -11.81 -8.43 -3.03
C CYS A 87 -12.68 -9.09 -1.95
N ILE A 88 -12.17 -9.16 -0.72
CA ILE A 88 -12.95 -9.64 0.43
C ILE A 88 -13.86 -8.50 0.89
N ARG A 89 -15.14 -8.57 0.50
CA ARG A 89 -16.16 -7.66 1.01
C ARG A 89 -16.66 -8.14 2.36
N LEU A 90 -16.19 -7.48 3.42
CA LEU A 90 -16.70 -7.71 4.77
C LEU A 90 -17.82 -6.71 5.07
N SER A 91 -19.01 -7.23 5.38
CA SER A 91 -20.11 -6.45 5.94
C SER A 91 -20.33 -6.91 7.37
N LYS A 92 -19.98 -6.07 8.33
CA LYS A 92 -20.16 -6.37 9.75
C LYS A 92 -21.11 -5.36 10.36
N LEU A 93 -22.12 -5.85 11.06
CA LEU A 93 -23.05 -5.00 11.79
C LEU A 93 -22.29 -4.33 12.93
N ASN A 94 -22.05 -3.02 12.80
CA ASN A 94 -21.70 -2.21 13.95
C ASN A 94 -22.92 -2.13 14.85
N VAL A 95 -22.78 -2.61 16.10
CA VAL A 95 -23.88 -2.65 17.08
C VAL A 95 -24.27 -1.24 17.57
N VAL A 96 -23.56 -0.17 17.17
CA VAL A 96 -23.67 1.14 17.84
C VAL A 96 -23.93 2.35 16.94
N SER A 97 -23.75 2.32 15.62
CA SER A 97 -23.66 3.59 14.89
C SER A 97 -25.02 4.16 14.48
N HIS A 98 -25.38 5.30 15.05
CA HIS A 98 -26.31 6.25 14.47
C HIS A 98 -25.71 6.89 13.19
N GLY A 99 -25.37 6.12 12.16
CA GLY A 99 -24.71 6.65 10.94
C GLY A 99 -23.27 7.15 11.15
N ILE A 100 -22.38 6.80 10.22
CA ILE A 100 -20.95 7.16 10.28
C ILE A 100 -20.75 8.55 9.68
N ASP A 101 -20.15 9.47 10.45
CA ASP A 101 -19.86 10.83 9.97
C ASP A 101 -18.38 11.00 9.59
N ALA A 102 -17.46 10.25 10.22
CA ALA A 102 -16.03 10.37 9.98
C ALA A 102 -15.29 9.02 10.06
N LEU A 103 -14.28 8.86 9.21
CA LEU A 103 -13.37 7.72 9.19
C LEU A 103 -11.92 8.22 9.06
N HIS A 104 -11.00 7.60 9.79
CA HIS A 104 -9.58 7.90 9.73
C HIS A 104 -8.73 6.64 9.88
N ILE A 105 -7.70 6.51 9.03
CA ILE A 105 -6.68 5.46 9.10
C ILE A 105 -5.33 6.16 9.41
N PRO A 106 -4.81 6.03 10.64
CA PRO A 106 -3.57 6.70 11.02
C PRO A 106 -2.36 6.19 10.25
N LEU A 107 -1.49 7.08 9.76
CA LEU A 107 -0.30 6.71 8.99
C LEU A 107 0.69 5.84 9.80
N LYS A 108 0.84 6.11 11.11
CA LYS A 108 1.73 5.34 12.01
C LYS A 108 1.13 4.01 12.46
N HIS A 109 -0.19 3.85 12.36
CA HIS A 109 -0.92 2.64 12.78
C HIS A 109 -1.96 2.25 11.70
N PRO A 110 -1.51 1.82 10.50
CA PRO A 110 -2.38 1.57 9.36
C PRO A 110 -3.29 0.35 9.53
N ASP A 111 -3.08 -0.44 10.58
CA ASP A 111 -3.93 -1.55 10.96
C ASP A 111 -5.12 -1.14 11.84
N LEU A 112 -5.22 0.15 12.19
CA LEU A 112 -6.33 0.72 12.94
C LEU A 112 -7.28 1.52 12.05
N LEU A 113 -8.57 1.45 12.37
CA LEU A 113 -9.63 2.29 11.82
C LEU A 113 -10.26 3.08 12.97
N ILE A 114 -10.20 4.40 12.90
CA ILE A 114 -10.91 5.30 13.81
C ILE A 114 -12.19 5.74 13.12
N MET A 115 -13.31 5.60 13.83
CA MET A 115 -14.64 5.89 13.31
C MET A 115 -15.38 6.81 14.29
N GLY A 116 -16.00 7.86 13.77
CA GLY A 116 -16.93 8.72 14.50
C GLY A 116 -18.35 8.58 13.95
N ASP A 117 -19.33 8.45 14.84
CA ASP A 117 -20.76 8.36 14.47
C ASP A 117 -21.61 9.50 15.06
N ARG A 118 -22.85 9.66 14.54
CA ARG A 118 -23.79 10.71 15.04
C ARG A 118 -24.27 10.46 16.47
N GLY A 119 -24.00 9.28 17.02
CA GLY A 119 -24.23 8.94 18.43
C GLY A 119 -23.24 9.64 19.36
N ARG A 120 -22.30 10.44 18.81
CA ARG A 120 -21.22 11.10 19.53
C ARG A 120 -20.24 10.10 20.13
N VAL A 121 -20.07 8.98 19.43
CA VAL A 121 -19.14 7.92 19.80
C VAL A 121 -17.96 7.93 18.85
N VAL A 122 -16.76 7.84 19.43
CA VAL A 122 -15.54 7.52 18.69
C VAL A 122 -15.16 6.09 19.02
N SER A 123 -15.03 5.25 18.00
CA SER A 123 -14.64 3.86 18.12
C SER A 123 -13.37 3.60 17.32
N ILE A 124 -12.44 2.86 17.91
CA ILE A 124 -11.22 2.41 17.25
C ILE A 124 -11.33 0.91 17.04
N PHE A 125 -11.13 0.47 15.80
CA PHE A 125 -11.16 -0.92 15.38
C PHE A 125 -9.80 -1.35 14.84
N SER A 126 -9.49 -2.65 14.95
CA SER A 126 -8.30 -3.24 14.31
C SER A 126 -8.69 -4.05 13.09
N PHE A 127 -8.17 -3.71 11.92
CA PHE A 127 -8.41 -4.47 10.69
C PHE A 127 -7.95 -5.94 10.81
N LYS A 128 -6.87 -6.19 11.56
CA LYS A 128 -6.38 -7.56 11.82
C LYS A 128 -7.42 -8.40 12.56
N ALA A 129 -8.03 -7.87 13.61
CA ALA A 129 -9.11 -8.55 14.33
C ALA A 129 -10.37 -8.69 13.46
N GLY A 130 -10.61 -7.71 12.58
CA GLY A 130 -11.72 -7.68 11.63
C GLY A 130 -11.66 -8.76 10.55
N LEU A 131 -10.48 -9.23 10.14
CA LEU A 131 -10.35 -10.21 9.06
C LEU A 131 -10.74 -11.64 9.46
N PHE A 132 -10.56 -12.02 10.73
CA PHE A 132 -10.68 -13.42 11.17
C PHE A 132 -11.86 -13.70 12.11
N SER A 133 -12.53 -12.67 12.64
CA SER A 133 -13.62 -12.84 13.58
C SER A 133 -15.00 -12.70 12.91
N ASN A 134 -16.01 -13.41 13.40
CA ASN A 134 -17.40 -13.18 12.96
C ASN A 134 -17.98 -11.84 13.49
N SER A 135 -17.40 -11.30 14.56
CA SER A 135 -17.76 -9.99 15.14
C SER A 135 -16.54 -9.06 15.09
N TRP A 136 -16.74 -7.80 14.70
CA TRP A 136 -15.68 -6.78 14.74
C TRP A 136 -16.00 -5.79 15.83
N LEU A 137 -15.54 -6.13 17.04
CA LEU A 137 -15.72 -5.27 18.20
C LEU A 137 -14.64 -4.19 18.20
N PRO A 138 -14.99 -2.98 18.67
CA PRO A 138 -14.02 -1.93 18.84
C PRO A 138 -13.00 -2.32 19.90
N VAL A 139 -11.73 -2.03 19.64
CA VAL A 139 -10.63 -2.16 20.61
C VAL A 139 -10.74 -1.05 21.66
N PHE A 140 -11.29 0.10 21.26
CA PHE A 140 -11.54 1.24 22.14
C PHE A 140 -12.82 1.95 21.73
N THR A 141 -13.58 2.46 22.70
CA THR A 141 -14.79 3.26 22.45
C THR A 141 -14.89 4.34 23.49
N GLU A 142 -15.12 5.57 23.04
CA GLU A 142 -15.27 6.73 23.89
C GLU A 142 -16.53 7.51 23.50
N TYR A 143 -17.30 7.87 24.53
CA TYR A 143 -18.50 8.68 24.39
C TYR A 143 -18.12 10.13 24.70
N HIS A 144 -18.30 11.03 23.74
CA HIS A 144 -18.03 12.44 23.95
C HIS A 144 -19.33 13.23 24.15
N SER A 145 -19.51 13.76 25.36
CA SER A 145 -20.39 14.91 25.59
C SER A 145 -19.57 16.17 25.32
N HIS A 146 -19.91 16.90 24.24
CA HIS A 146 -19.31 18.15 23.77
C HIS A 146 -18.37 18.89 24.74
N SER A 147 -17.06 18.87 24.48
CA SER A 147 -16.18 20.04 24.70
C SER A 147 -14.75 19.89 24.16
N VAL A 148 -14.47 19.25 23.03
CA VAL A 148 -13.17 19.46 22.36
C VAL A 148 -13.34 19.43 20.83
N SER A 149 -13.18 20.59 20.21
CA SER A 149 -12.80 20.71 18.80
C SER A 149 -11.47 19.98 18.60
N PHE A 150 -11.41 19.00 17.70
CA PHE A 150 -10.16 18.40 17.26
C PHE A 150 -9.26 19.50 16.68
N PHE A 151 -8.41 20.09 17.54
CA PHE A 151 -7.23 20.80 17.09
C PHE A 151 -6.26 19.74 16.61
N SER A 152 -5.83 19.88 15.36
CA SER A 152 -4.66 19.20 14.82
C SER A 152 -3.47 19.48 15.76
N SER A 153 -3.11 18.51 16.59
CA SER A 153 -1.86 18.51 17.35
C SER A 153 -0.98 17.41 16.78
N SER A 154 -0.19 17.79 15.78
CA SER A 154 0.91 17.02 15.20
C SER A 154 2.10 16.83 16.17
N HIS A 155 1.86 16.73 17.49
CA HIS A 155 2.91 16.76 18.51
C HIS A 155 2.76 15.74 19.66
N TYR A 156 1.89 14.73 19.56
CA TYR A 156 1.74 13.74 20.63
C TYR A 156 2.17 12.31 20.29
N PHE A 157 2.91 12.12 19.20
CA PHE A 157 3.64 10.87 18.95
C PHE A 157 5.01 11.21 18.40
N ASP A 158 5.89 11.69 19.28
CA ASP A 158 7.32 11.43 19.18
C ASP A 158 7.64 10.13 19.92
#